data_AF-A0AA90KBL8-F1
#
_entry.id   AF-A0AA90KBL8-F1
#
_cell.length_a   1.000
_cell.length_b   1.000
_cell.length_c   1.000
_cell.angle_alpha   90.00
_cell.angle_beta   90.00
_cell.angle_gamma   90.00
#
_symmetry.space_group_name_H-M   'P 1'
#
loop_
_entity.id
_entity.type
_entity.pdbx_description
1 polymer ?
#
loop_
_entity_poly.entity_id
_entity_poly.type
_entity_poly.pdbx_seq_one_letter_code
_entity_poly.pdbx_strand_id
1 'polypeptide(L)'
;MTQHPENIPAYRTIRMSPPIEPVQALADVTAWQARDRYPDVRFAGGPVFGVARERESGGWELYPHFTGMAPQDARDAMGARFRRMAQDAEEAGDAAGRAQCLRAAETMDWEPVDDITVAGTRYRVVRAERFLRTGPVGPEPPRPTDPDTGEVGMTYREVDPAGGFVIDPGTVTGLSDGILTMELLGAVFPRGTVPEDVHRDAKHAAATHPGGVLMPASFMTVERVGGRWLPNDSGTSCTPQSARDGLASHLRVMAPWRLRLDDAGRVAYNEAADRLDAEPGNQLSVDGRHFRIVRVERLIRIGPDGPETSRPSDADPTPPVMVQNEQLRAQGLLDENAGATEGDNTEIDEATRRFEKLFLEEQERRAAAREARRTTRGTPGQD
;
A
#
# COMPACT_ATOMS: atom_id res chain seq x y z
N MET A 1 29.84 -24.21 32.56
CA MET A 1 28.56 -24.12 31.84
C MET A 1 27.93 -22.79 32.20
N THR A 2 28.15 -21.79 31.36
CA THR A 2 27.71 -20.42 31.56
C THR A 2 26.21 -20.37 31.29
N GLN A 3 25.42 -20.00 32.30
CA GLN A 3 23.98 -19.76 32.17
C GLN A 3 23.76 -18.59 31.21
N HIS A 4 23.26 -18.87 30.01
CA HIS A 4 22.71 -17.84 29.13
C HIS A 4 21.38 -17.37 29.75
N PRO A 5 21.09 -16.06 29.80
CA PRO A 5 19.85 -15.57 30.38
C PRO A 5 18.68 -16.01 29.49
N GLU A 6 17.90 -16.96 30.01
CA GLU A 6 16.67 -17.50 29.42
C GLU A 6 15.52 -16.48 29.50
N ASN A 7 15.56 -15.43 28.67
CA ASN A 7 14.36 -14.86 28.04
C ASN A 7 14.76 -13.82 26.99
N ILE A 8 15.08 -14.27 25.78
CA ILE A 8 15.23 -13.33 24.66
C ILE A 8 13.83 -12.81 24.32
N PRO A 9 13.60 -11.48 24.32
CA PRO A 9 12.29 -10.93 23.99
C PRO A 9 11.78 -11.41 22.64
N ALA A 10 10.47 -11.64 22.50
CA ALA A 10 9.88 -12.18 21.26
C ALA A 10 10.24 -11.37 20.02
N TYR A 11 10.27 -10.04 20.11
CA TYR A 11 10.68 -9.15 19.02
C TYR A 11 12.15 -9.29 18.60
N ARG A 12 12.99 -10.06 19.31
CA ARG A 12 14.38 -10.38 18.92
C ARG A 12 14.54 -11.81 18.40
N THR A 13 13.44 -12.53 18.21
CA THR A 13 13.44 -13.92 17.73
C THR A 13 12.58 -14.05 16.49
N ILE A 14 13.02 -14.84 15.51
CA ILE A 14 12.20 -15.26 14.38
C ILE A 14 11.92 -16.74 14.57
N ARG A 15 10.66 -17.08 14.81
CA ARG A 15 10.25 -18.47 15.00
C ARG A 15 9.89 -19.07 13.67
N MET A 16 10.53 -20.17 13.32
CA MET A 16 10.34 -20.84 12.04
C MET A 16 9.88 -22.27 12.25
N SER A 17 8.95 -22.73 11.42
CA SER A 17 8.62 -24.15 11.31
C SER A 17 8.48 -24.55 9.85
N PRO A 18 8.76 -25.82 9.50
CA PRO A 18 8.36 -26.34 8.21
C PRO A 18 6.85 -26.15 7.98
N PRO A 19 6.42 -25.76 6.79
CA PRO A 19 5.00 -25.67 6.47
C PRO A 19 4.35 -27.05 6.55
N ILE A 20 3.16 -27.11 7.15
CA ILE A 20 2.41 -28.36 7.34
C ILE A 20 1.39 -28.55 6.22
N GLU A 21 0.80 -27.45 5.73
CA GLU A 21 -0.22 -27.48 4.68
C GLU A 21 0.39 -27.54 3.26
N PRO A 22 -0.16 -28.34 2.33
CA PRO A 22 0.41 -28.51 0.99
C PRO A 22 0.59 -27.21 0.20
N VAL A 23 -0.36 -26.29 0.28
CA VAL A 23 -0.28 -24.98 -0.41
C VAL A 23 0.85 -24.12 0.18
N GLN A 24 0.99 -24.13 1.51
CA GLN A 24 2.07 -23.42 2.20
C GLN A 24 3.44 -24.04 1.88
N ALA A 25 3.53 -25.37 1.79
CA ALA A 25 4.74 -26.07 1.40
C ALA A 25 5.18 -25.73 -0.03
N LEU A 26 4.23 -25.69 -0.97
CA LEU A 26 4.51 -25.26 -2.33
C LEU A 26 4.96 -23.80 -2.40
N ALA A 27 4.30 -22.90 -1.63
CA ALA A 27 4.69 -21.50 -1.55
C ALA A 27 6.11 -21.33 -0.99
N ASP A 28 6.47 -22.07 0.06
CA ASP A 28 7.81 -22.04 0.67
C ASP A 28 8.89 -22.54 -0.33
N VAL A 29 8.64 -23.66 -1.01
CA VAL A 29 9.57 -24.16 -2.05
C VAL A 29 9.70 -23.18 -3.21
N THR A 30 8.59 -22.58 -3.66
CA THR A 30 8.60 -21.59 -4.74
C THR A 30 9.37 -20.34 -4.33
N ALA A 31 9.19 -19.88 -3.08
CA ALA A 31 9.95 -18.77 -2.51
C ALA A 31 11.44 -19.08 -2.44
N TRP A 32 11.81 -20.30 -2.03
CA TRP A 32 13.20 -20.73 -2.00
C TRP A 32 13.83 -20.73 -3.40
N GLN A 33 13.18 -21.34 -4.38
CA GLN A 33 13.67 -21.41 -5.76
C GLN A 33 13.79 -20.02 -6.42
N ALA A 34 12.90 -19.09 -6.07
CA ALA A 34 12.94 -17.73 -6.60
C ALA A 34 14.26 -17.01 -6.22
N ARG A 35 14.89 -17.37 -5.11
CA ARG A 35 16.16 -16.75 -4.66
C ARG A 35 17.31 -17.00 -5.61
N ASP A 36 17.37 -18.15 -6.26
CA ASP A 36 18.42 -18.45 -7.23
C ASP A 36 18.28 -17.58 -8.48
N ARG A 37 17.03 -17.30 -8.89
CA ARG A 37 16.73 -16.49 -10.08
C ARG A 37 16.78 -14.99 -9.81
N TYR A 38 16.44 -14.58 -8.59
CA TYR A 38 16.39 -13.20 -8.13
C TYR A 38 17.19 -13.04 -6.83
N PRO A 39 18.53 -13.14 -6.87
CA PRO A 39 19.35 -13.20 -5.67
C PRO A 39 19.45 -11.86 -4.95
N ASP A 40 19.31 -10.73 -5.65
CA ASP A 40 19.54 -9.40 -5.07
C ASP A 40 18.27 -8.83 -4.46
N VAL A 41 18.32 -8.41 -3.19
CA VAL A 41 17.27 -7.59 -2.56
C VAL A 41 17.59 -6.11 -2.71
N ARG A 42 16.58 -5.33 -3.09
CA ARG A 42 16.66 -3.86 -3.23
C ARG A 42 15.46 -3.20 -2.57
N PHE A 43 15.65 -1.99 -2.07
CA PHE A 43 14.54 -1.13 -1.67
C PHE A 43 13.68 -0.79 -2.89
N ALA A 44 12.35 -0.91 -2.73
CA ALA A 44 11.37 -0.69 -3.77
C ALA A 44 10.67 0.67 -3.60
N GLY A 45 11.43 1.75 -3.79
CA GLY A 45 10.94 3.12 -3.56
C GLY A 45 10.94 3.52 -2.08
N GLY A 46 10.04 4.43 -1.70
CA GLY A 46 9.86 4.87 -0.31
C GLY A 46 9.07 3.86 0.56
N PRO A 47 9.02 4.07 1.89
CA PRO A 47 8.17 3.28 2.77
C PRO A 47 6.68 3.43 2.42
N VAL A 48 5.86 2.55 3.00
CA VAL A 48 4.41 2.72 3.03
C VAL A 48 3.90 2.74 4.47
N PHE A 49 2.77 3.40 4.66
CA PHE A 49 2.17 3.65 5.97
C PHE A 49 0.74 3.10 6.01
N GLY A 50 0.31 2.74 7.21
CA GLY A 50 -1.07 2.36 7.51
C GLY A 50 -1.35 2.46 8.99
N VAL A 51 -2.53 2.01 9.40
CA VAL A 51 -2.98 2.11 10.80
C VAL A 51 -3.01 0.73 11.43
N ALA A 52 -2.49 0.63 12.66
CA ALA A 52 -2.65 -0.53 13.51
C ALA A 52 -3.36 -0.17 14.80
N ARG A 53 -4.13 -1.11 15.36
CA ARG A 53 -4.64 -1.05 16.73
C ARG A 53 -3.95 -2.08 17.60
N GLU A 54 -3.66 -1.72 18.84
CA GLU A 54 -3.19 -2.67 19.84
C GLU A 54 -4.31 -3.65 20.21
N ARG A 55 -3.97 -4.92 20.40
CA ARG A 55 -4.92 -5.97 20.76
C ARG A 55 -4.82 -6.26 22.25
N GLU A 56 -5.95 -6.52 22.90
CA GLU A 56 -6.00 -6.95 24.31
C GLU A 56 -5.19 -8.22 24.58
N SER A 57 -5.14 -9.14 23.60
CA SER A 57 -4.36 -10.38 23.66
C SER A 57 -2.85 -10.18 23.46
N GLY A 58 -2.40 -8.95 23.26
CA GLY A 58 -1.05 -8.61 22.82
C GLY A 58 -0.90 -8.62 21.29
N GLY A 59 0.14 -7.90 20.84
CA GLY A 59 0.39 -7.63 19.42
C GLY A 59 -0.51 -6.52 18.86
N TRP A 60 -0.40 -6.30 17.56
CA TRP A 60 -1.13 -5.25 16.86
C TRP A 60 -1.91 -5.82 15.69
N GLU A 61 -3.05 -5.24 15.36
CA GLU A 61 -3.88 -5.62 14.22
C GLU A 61 -3.93 -4.48 13.21
N LEU A 62 -3.64 -4.77 11.96
CA LEU A 62 -3.69 -3.80 10.88
C LEU A 62 -5.12 -3.54 10.39
N TYR A 63 -5.40 -2.29 10.09
CA TYR A 63 -6.54 -1.89 9.27
C TYR A 63 -6.25 -2.13 7.78
N PRO A 64 -7.30 -2.28 6.95
CA PRO A 64 -7.12 -2.36 5.50
C PRO A 64 -6.52 -1.06 4.94
N HIS A 65 -6.03 -1.14 3.71
CA HIS A 65 -5.40 -0.08 2.92
C HIS A 65 -4.03 0.37 3.46
N PHE A 66 -3.15 -0.61 3.72
CA PHE A 66 -1.75 -0.35 4.08
C PHE A 66 -0.91 0.03 2.85
N THR A 67 -1.21 1.20 2.28
CA THR A 67 -0.64 1.68 1.01
C THR A 67 -0.33 3.18 1.02
N GLY A 68 -0.47 3.87 2.16
CA GLY A 68 -0.16 5.30 2.28
C GLY A 68 1.30 5.56 1.91
N MET A 69 1.56 6.60 1.12
CA MET A 69 2.89 6.94 0.62
C MET A 69 3.57 8.01 1.48
N ALA A 70 2.78 8.73 2.29
CA ALA A 70 3.23 9.64 3.33
C ALA A 70 2.59 9.26 4.69
N PRO A 71 3.21 9.63 5.83
CA PRO A 71 2.62 9.44 7.15
C PRO A 71 1.22 10.06 7.27
N GLN A 72 0.98 11.25 6.70
CA GLN A 72 -0.32 11.90 6.76
C GLN A 72 -1.44 11.07 6.13
N ASP A 73 -1.17 10.27 5.09
CA ASP A 73 -2.19 9.38 4.48
C ASP A 73 -2.77 8.39 5.51
N ALA A 74 -1.90 7.86 6.39
CA ALA A 74 -2.31 6.96 7.45
C ALA A 74 -3.04 7.69 8.59
N ARG A 75 -2.66 8.94 8.90
CA ARG A 75 -3.37 9.76 9.90
C ARG A 75 -4.77 10.14 9.43
N ASP A 76 -4.93 10.49 8.16
CA ASP A 76 -6.24 10.78 7.57
C ASP A 76 -7.15 9.54 7.59
N ALA A 77 -6.58 8.37 7.26
CA ALA A 77 -7.29 7.08 7.40
C ALA A 77 -7.68 6.79 8.85
N MET A 78 -6.82 7.13 9.82
CA MET A 78 -7.10 6.99 11.24
C MET A 78 -8.23 7.93 11.69
N GLY A 79 -8.23 9.19 11.26
CA GLY A 79 -9.31 10.15 11.51
C GLY A 79 -10.65 9.69 10.92
N ALA A 80 -10.65 9.17 9.69
CA ALA A 80 -11.83 8.56 9.07
C ALA A 80 -12.34 7.35 9.87
N ARG A 81 -11.43 6.53 10.41
CA ARG A 81 -11.79 5.40 11.28
C ARG A 81 -12.45 5.87 12.57
N PHE A 82 -11.93 6.91 13.23
CA PHE A 82 -12.54 7.44 14.44
C PHE A 82 -13.93 8.04 14.17
N ARG A 83 -14.14 8.70 13.03
CA ARG A 83 -15.49 9.14 12.62
C ARG A 83 -16.47 7.97 12.47
N ARG A 84 -16.03 6.85 11.88
CA ARG A 84 -16.87 5.63 11.79
C ARG A 84 -17.14 5.02 13.17
N MET A 85 -16.14 4.93 14.04
CA MET A 85 -16.33 4.45 15.41
C MET A 85 -17.29 5.35 16.21
N ALA A 86 -17.29 6.66 15.96
CA ALA A 86 -18.26 7.57 16.56
C ALA A 86 -19.70 7.27 16.12
N GLN A 87 -19.91 6.93 14.85
CA GLN A 87 -21.21 6.51 14.32
C GLN A 87 -21.65 5.20 14.97
N ASP A 88 -20.78 4.19 15.03
CA ASP A 88 -21.07 2.90 15.67
C ASP A 88 -21.46 3.10 17.16
N ALA A 89 -20.76 4.00 17.87
CA ALA A 89 -21.06 4.34 19.27
C ALA A 89 -22.40 5.08 19.41
N GLU A 90 -22.75 5.97 18.47
CA GLU A 90 -24.04 6.65 18.43
C GLU A 90 -25.20 5.67 18.25
N GLU A 91 -25.05 4.72 17.31
CA GLU A 91 -26.02 3.65 17.06
C GLU A 91 -26.20 2.74 18.29
N ALA A 92 -25.12 2.51 19.04
CA ALA A 92 -25.14 1.75 20.29
C ALA A 92 -25.64 2.54 21.52
N GLY A 93 -25.93 3.84 21.38
CA GLY A 93 -26.34 4.71 22.48
C GLY A 93 -25.22 5.10 23.46
N ASP A 94 -23.95 4.89 23.08
CA ASP A 94 -22.78 5.27 23.87
C ASP A 94 -22.33 6.70 23.55
N ALA A 95 -22.95 7.67 24.23
CA ALA A 95 -22.60 9.08 24.08
C ALA A 95 -21.14 9.39 24.48
N ALA A 96 -20.58 8.65 25.44
CA ALA A 96 -19.22 8.88 25.91
C ALA A 96 -18.19 8.38 24.89
N GLY A 97 -18.39 7.18 24.35
CA GLY A 97 -17.58 6.61 23.28
C GLY A 97 -17.63 7.46 22.01
N ARG A 98 -18.81 7.92 21.62
CA ARG A 98 -18.99 8.85 20.50
C ARG A 98 -18.15 10.12 20.69
N ALA A 99 -18.26 10.76 21.86
CA ALA A 99 -17.51 11.98 22.15
C ALA A 99 -15.99 11.77 22.17
N GLN A 100 -15.51 10.63 22.66
CA GLN A 100 -14.09 10.28 22.61
C GLN A 100 -13.59 10.12 21.17
N CYS A 101 -14.34 9.41 20.34
CA CYS A 101 -13.98 9.17 18.94
C CYS A 101 -13.96 10.47 18.12
N LEU A 102 -14.93 11.36 18.32
CA LEU A 102 -14.95 12.66 17.62
C LEU A 102 -13.78 13.55 18.03
N ARG A 103 -13.39 13.59 19.31
CA ARG A 103 -12.19 14.32 19.74
C ARG A 103 -10.92 13.76 19.12
N ALA A 104 -10.80 12.44 19.04
CA ALA A 104 -9.66 11.81 18.39
C ALA A 104 -9.59 12.12 16.89
N ALA A 105 -10.74 12.12 16.20
CA ALA A 105 -10.82 12.54 14.80
C ALA A 105 -10.41 14.01 14.63
N GLU A 106 -10.88 14.90 15.50
CA GLU A 106 -10.48 16.31 15.50
C GLU A 106 -8.97 16.47 15.73
N THR A 107 -8.37 15.72 16.65
CA THR A 107 -6.91 15.70 16.80
C THR A 107 -6.20 15.30 15.50
N MET A 108 -6.65 14.26 14.80
CA MET A 108 -6.05 13.85 13.52
C MET A 108 -6.20 14.93 12.43
N ASP A 109 -7.28 15.70 12.48
CA ASP A 109 -7.56 16.74 11.48
C ASP A 109 -6.63 17.96 11.64
N TRP A 110 -6.05 18.18 12.83
CA TRP A 110 -5.22 19.34 13.17
C TRP A 110 -3.76 19.03 13.44
N GLU A 111 -3.47 17.87 14.03
CA GLU A 111 -2.14 17.54 14.56
C GLU A 111 -1.56 16.30 13.85
N PRO A 112 -0.26 16.32 13.48
CA PRO A 112 0.41 15.17 12.87
C PRO A 112 0.80 14.13 13.95
N VAL A 113 -0.20 13.55 14.62
CA VAL A 113 0.00 12.57 15.71
C VAL A 113 -0.01 11.15 15.15
N ASP A 114 1.03 10.40 15.46
CA ASP A 114 1.17 9.00 15.02
C ASP A 114 0.61 7.99 16.01
N ASP A 115 0.46 8.34 17.29
CA ASP A 115 0.05 7.46 18.38
C ASP A 115 -1.07 8.10 19.19
N ILE A 116 -2.22 7.44 19.30
CA ILE A 116 -3.37 7.94 20.07
C ILE A 116 -4.15 6.81 20.74
N THR A 117 -4.65 7.04 21.95
CA THR A 117 -5.50 6.08 22.65
C THR A 117 -6.95 6.56 22.64
N VAL A 118 -7.85 5.71 22.16
CA VAL A 118 -9.29 5.98 22.09
C VAL A 118 -10.03 4.81 22.73
N ALA A 119 -10.93 5.10 23.67
CA ALA A 119 -11.67 4.08 24.42
C ALA A 119 -10.78 2.97 25.01
N GLY A 120 -9.59 3.34 25.51
CA GLY A 120 -8.64 2.39 26.11
C GLY A 120 -7.82 1.55 25.12
N THR A 121 -8.02 1.70 23.82
CA THR A 121 -7.25 1.02 22.78
C THR A 121 -6.25 1.98 22.15
N ARG A 122 -4.98 1.58 22.03
CA ARG A 122 -3.94 2.36 21.35
C ARG A 122 -4.01 2.14 19.84
N TYR A 123 -3.91 3.21 19.08
CA TYR A 123 -3.84 3.25 17.63
C TYR A 123 -2.51 3.88 17.23
N ARG A 124 -1.90 3.34 16.18
CA ARG A 124 -0.58 3.76 15.71
C ARG A 124 -0.54 3.86 14.18
N VAL A 125 0.10 4.90 13.66
CA VAL A 125 0.65 4.95 12.31
C VAL A 125 1.83 4.01 12.24
N VAL A 126 1.74 2.98 11.42
CA VAL A 126 2.77 1.95 11.26
C VAL A 126 3.47 2.12 9.93
N ARG A 127 4.80 2.00 9.95
CA ARG A 127 5.68 2.09 8.79
C ARG A 127 6.13 0.71 8.33
N ALA A 128 6.09 0.45 7.02
CA ALA A 128 6.74 -0.71 6.41
C ALA A 128 7.73 -0.29 5.33
N GLU A 129 8.91 -0.92 5.35
CA GLU A 129 9.85 -0.82 4.24
C GLU A 129 9.45 -1.78 3.12
N ARG A 130 9.58 -1.30 1.87
CA ARG A 130 9.28 -2.08 0.68
C ARG A 130 10.56 -2.59 0.04
N PHE A 131 10.54 -3.84 -0.35
CA PHE A 131 11.66 -4.52 -0.99
C PHE A 131 11.20 -5.26 -2.23
N LEU A 132 12.09 -5.36 -3.21
CA LEU A 132 11.92 -6.24 -4.36
C LEU A 132 13.15 -7.13 -4.48
N ARG A 133 12.95 -8.34 -4.99
CA ARG A 133 14.05 -9.16 -5.48
C ARG A 133 14.30 -8.87 -6.95
N THR A 134 15.56 -8.87 -7.36
CA THR A 134 15.97 -8.71 -8.75
C THR A 134 17.08 -9.69 -9.10
N GLY A 135 17.17 -10.03 -10.38
CA GLY A 135 18.22 -10.86 -10.93
C GLY A 135 18.58 -10.44 -12.35
N PRO A 136 19.32 -11.28 -13.09
CA PRO A 136 19.79 -10.96 -14.45
C PRO A 136 18.67 -10.59 -15.45
N VAL A 137 17.46 -11.12 -15.22
CA VAL A 137 16.27 -10.88 -16.07
C VAL A 137 15.38 -9.74 -15.56
N GLY A 138 15.85 -8.97 -14.57
CA GLY A 138 15.11 -7.89 -13.91
C GLY A 138 14.42 -8.32 -12.61
N PRO A 139 13.45 -7.51 -12.13
CA PRO A 139 12.76 -7.76 -10.88
C PRO A 139 11.83 -8.97 -10.96
N GLU A 140 11.63 -9.60 -9.81
CA GLU A 140 10.79 -10.78 -9.62
C GLU A 140 9.32 -10.48 -9.97
N PRO A 141 8.71 -11.22 -10.93
CA PRO A 141 7.28 -11.14 -11.20
C PRO A 141 6.46 -11.83 -10.08
N PRO A 142 5.14 -11.69 -10.07
CA PRO A 142 4.27 -12.54 -9.26
C PRO A 142 4.62 -14.02 -9.37
N ARG A 143 4.58 -14.73 -8.23
CA ARG A 143 4.79 -16.18 -8.16
C ARG A 143 3.49 -16.91 -8.54
N PRO A 144 3.57 -18.16 -9.06
CA PRO A 144 2.38 -18.97 -9.32
C PRO A 144 1.50 -19.23 -8.10
N THR A 145 2.06 -19.14 -6.89
CA THR A 145 1.34 -19.32 -5.61
C THR A 145 0.71 -18.04 -5.09
N ASP A 146 0.89 -16.92 -5.77
CA ASP A 146 0.30 -15.65 -5.38
C ASP A 146 -1.18 -15.61 -5.76
N PRO A 147 -2.07 -15.17 -4.85
CA PRO A 147 -3.48 -15.03 -5.17
C PRO A 147 -3.69 -14.04 -6.32
N ASP A 148 -4.17 -14.55 -7.45
CA ASP A 148 -4.43 -13.77 -8.66
C ASP A 148 -5.84 -14.08 -9.21
N THR A 149 -6.82 -14.05 -8.31
CA THR A 149 -8.22 -14.47 -8.57
C THR A 149 -9.16 -13.34 -8.93
N GLY A 150 -8.67 -12.10 -8.94
CA GLY A 150 -9.48 -10.91 -9.16
C GLY A 150 -10.11 -10.88 -10.53
N GLU A 151 -11.38 -10.52 -10.61
CA GLU A 151 -11.98 -10.20 -11.91
C GLU A 151 -11.43 -8.84 -12.39
N VAL A 152 -11.06 -8.77 -13.67
CA VAL A 152 -10.55 -7.55 -14.32
C VAL A 152 -11.48 -6.36 -14.09
N GLY A 153 -10.93 -5.26 -13.56
CA GLY A 153 -11.65 -4.02 -13.24
C GLY A 153 -12.54 -4.10 -11.98
N MET A 154 -12.44 -5.19 -11.22
CA MET A 154 -13.28 -5.48 -10.05
C MET A 154 -12.50 -5.78 -8.78
N THR A 155 -11.18 -5.56 -8.77
CA THR A 155 -10.36 -5.93 -7.62
C THR A 155 -10.62 -5.09 -6.37
N TYR A 156 -11.33 -3.97 -6.50
CA TYR A 156 -11.87 -3.21 -5.37
C TYR A 156 -12.84 -4.02 -4.48
N ARG A 157 -13.32 -5.18 -4.96
CA ARG A 157 -14.14 -6.12 -4.20
C ARG A 157 -13.31 -7.18 -3.46
N GLU A 158 -12.03 -7.30 -3.77
CA GLU A 158 -11.17 -8.26 -3.09
C GLU A 158 -10.93 -7.81 -1.66
N VAL A 159 -10.81 -8.80 -0.78
CA VAL A 159 -10.43 -8.54 0.62
C VAL A 159 -8.97 -8.11 0.64
N ASP A 160 -8.69 -6.97 1.26
CA ASP A 160 -7.32 -6.55 1.50
C ASP A 160 -6.66 -7.47 2.53
N PRO A 161 -5.59 -8.21 2.17
CA PRO A 161 -4.90 -9.10 3.10
C PRO A 161 -4.21 -8.37 4.26
N ALA A 162 -4.04 -7.04 4.20
CA ALA A 162 -3.60 -6.26 5.35
C ALA A 162 -4.71 -6.08 6.40
N GLY A 163 -5.99 -6.10 5.99
CA GLY A 163 -7.11 -5.96 6.91
C GLY A 163 -7.19 -7.14 7.88
N GLY A 164 -7.02 -6.88 9.18
CA GLY A 164 -7.02 -7.91 10.22
C GLY A 164 -5.70 -8.67 10.35
N PHE A 165 -4.66 -8.31 9.58
CA PHE A 165 -3.36 -8.93 9.71
C PHE A 165 -2.74 -8.60 11.08
N VAL A 166 -2.27 -9.63 11.79
CA VAL A 166 -1.69 -9.47 13.14
C VAL A 166 -0.18 -9.30 13.04
N ILE A 167 0.31 -8.17 13.52
CA ILE A 167 1.72 -7.91 13.77
C ILE A 167 2.09 -8.50 15.13
N ASP A 168 2.56 -9.74 15.11
CA ASP A 168 3.07 -10.44 16.29
C ASP A 168 4.38 -11.16 15.97
N PRO A 169 5.54 -10.71 16.52
CA PRO A 169 6.82 -11.36 16.30
C PRO A 169 6.91 -12.76 16.92
N GLY A 170 5.98 -13.14 17.79
CA GLY A 170 5.85 -14.48 18.35
C GLY A 170 5.20 -15.49 17.40
N THR A 171 4.62 -15.03 16.29
CA THR A 171 3.98 -15.89 15.27
C THR A 171 5.03 -16.70 14.53
N VAL A 172 4.75 -17.99 14.34
CA VAL A 172 5.65 -18.89 13.59
C VAL A 172 5.49 -18.64 12.10
N THR A 173 6.61 -18.48 11.39
CA THR A 173 6.65 -18.31 9.93
C THR A 173 7.27 -19.52 9.22
N GLY A 174 7.10 -19.59 7.91
CA GLY A 174 7.78 -20.58 7.06
C GLY A 174 9.30 -20.35 7.02
N LEU A 175 10.05 -21.34 6.55
CA LEU A 175 11.52 -21.28 6.51
C LEU A 175 12.01 -20.17 5.56
N SER A 176 11.43 -20.08 4.36
CA SER A 176 11.83 -19.10 3.36
C SER A 176 11.52 -17.68 3.81
N ASP A 177 10.34 -17.47 4.39
CA ASP A 177 9.91 -16.18 4.92
C ASP A 177 10.73 -15.76 6.16
N GLY A 178 11.11 -16.71 7.02
CA GLY A 178 12.00 -16.45 8.14
C GLY A 178 13.40 -16.03 7.69
N ILE A 179 13.95 -16.67 6.67
CA ILE A 179 15.26 -16.28 6.10
C ILE A 179 15.17 -14.93 5.38
N LEU A 180 14.09 -14.68 4.63
CA LEU A 180 13.83 -13.38 4.02
C LEU A 180 13.75 -12.30 5.09
N THR A 181 13.00 -12.53 6.18
CA THR A 181 12.87 -11.59 7.30
C THR A 181 14.25 -11.24 7.88
N MET A 182 15.13 -12.21 8.07
CA MET A 182 16.52 -11.96 8.51
C MET A 182 17.31 -11.10 7.50
N GLU A 183 17.21 -11.39 6.21
CA GLU A 183 17.85 -10.63 5.13
C GLU A 183 17.37 -9.16 5.13
N LEU A 184 16.05 -8.95 5.24
CA LEU A 184 15.44 -7.62 5.23
C LEU A 184 15.73 -6.82 6.50
N LEU A 185 15.81 -7.46 7.68
CA LEU A 185 16.16 -6.77 8.93
C LEU A 185 17.58 -6.21 8.90
N GLY A 186 18.50 -6.92 8.23
CA GLY A 186 19.88 -6.47 8.00
C GLY A 186 20.03 -5.41 6.91
N ALA A 187 18.99 -5.15 6.11
CA ALA A 187 19.03 -4.19 5.04
C ALA A 187 19.07 -2.75 5.59
N VAL A 188 20.10 -2.01 5.20
CA VAL A 188 20.25 -0.57 5.42
C VAL A 188 20.77 0.04 4.12
N PHE A 189 20.32 1.24 3.78
CA PHE A 189 20.84 1.95 2.61
C PHE A 189 22.37 2.07 2.68
N PRO A 190 23.09 1.83 1.57
CA PRO A 190 24.49 2.19 1.50
C PRO A 190 24.67 3.70 1.71
N ARG A 191 25.77 4.11 2.37
CA ARG A 191 26.06 5.53 2.57
C ARG A 191 26.13 6.26 1.22
N GLY A 192 25.48 7.42 1.15
CA GLY A 192 25.46 8.28 -0.04
C GLY A 192 24.45 7.86 -1.12
N THR A 193 23.67 6.80 -0.94
CA THR A 193 22.56 6.46 -1.87
C THR A 193 21.25 7.14 -1.53
N VAL A 194 21.14 7.67 -0.30
CA VAL A 194 19.99 8.42 0.23
C VAL A 194 20.52 9.63 1.01
N PRO A 195 19.68 10.64 1.28
CA PRO A 195 20.02 11.72 2.21
C PRO A 195 20.53 11.21 3.57
N GLU A 196 21.43 11.96 4.21
CA GLU A 196 22.14 11.49 5.42
C GLU A 196 21.22 11.33 6.64
N ASP A 197 20.18 12.14 6.74
CA ASP A 197 19.10 11.99 7.73
C ASP A 197 18.34 10.67 7.52
N VAL A 198 17.94 10.34 6.30
CA VAL A 198 17.31 9.05 5.96
C VAL A 198 18.22 7.87 6.34
N HIS A 199 19.52 7.97 6.04
CA HIS A 199 20.50 6.94 6.41
C HIS A 199 20.66 6.79 7.92
N ARG A 200 20.69 7.90 8.65
CA ARG A 200 20.79 7.94 10.11
C ARG A 200 19.56 7.33 10.76
N ASP A 201 18.37 7.70 10.30
CA ASP A 201 17.11 7.20 10.84
C ASP A 201 16.96 5.70 10.55
N ALA A 202 17.35 5.22 9.35
CA ALA A 202 17.38 3.80 9.04
C ALA A 202 18.32 3.00 9.98
N LYS A 203 19.49 3.53 10.29
CA LYS A 203 20.41 2.92 11.27
C LYS A 203 19.84 2.93 12.69
N HIS A 204 19.22 4.05 13.08
CA HIS A 204 18.59 4.17 14.39
C HIS A 204 17.46 3.15 14.55
N ALA A 205 16.58 3.05 13.55
CA ALA A 205 15.49 2.09 13.50
C ALA A 205 15.98 0.64 13.59
N ALA A 206 17.07 0.29 12.90
CA ALA A 206 17.66 -1.04 13.02
C ALA A 206 18.13 -1.38 14.45
N ALA A 207 18.50 -0.37 15.24
CA ALA A 207 18.90 -0.56 16.64
C ALA A 207 17.71 -0.56 17.62
N THR A 208 16.72 0.31 17.43
CA THR A 208 15.56 0.46 18.34
C THR A 208 14.43 -0.52 18.04
N HIS A 209 14.32 -0.95 16.78
CA HIS A 209 13.32 -1.90 16.29
C HIS A 209 14.03 -3.09 15.60
N PRO A 210 14.74 -3.93 16.38
CA PRO A 210 15.54 -5.02 15.83
C PRO A 210 14.72 -6.21 15.32
N GLY A 211 13.43 -6.26 15.67
CA GLY A 211 12.49 -7.27 15.18
C GLY A 211 11.83 -6.88 13.88
N GLY A 212 11.16 -7.84 13.24
CA GLY A 212 10.33 -7.54 12.09
C GLY A 212 9.28 -8.61 11.83
N VAL A 213 8.17 -8.17 11.25
CA VAL A 213 7.11 -9.04 10.73
C VAL A 213 6.98 -8.78 9.24
N LEU A 214 7.09 -9.84 8.45
CA LEU A 214 6.85 -9.82 7.02
C LEU A 214 5.33 -9.77 6.79
N MET A 215 4.88 -8.77 6.04
CA MET A 215 3.48 -8.65 5.65
C MET A 215 3.18 -9.58 4.45
N PRO A 216 1.89 -9.87 4.18
CA PRO A 216 1.50 -10.45 2.91
C PRO A 216 2.08 -9.64 1.76
N ALA A 217 2.66 -10.35 0.79
CA ALA A 217 3.27 -9.71 -0.36
C ALA A 217 2.26 -8.84 -1.10
N SER A 218 2.78 -7.77 -1.65
CA SER A 218 2.04 -6.86 -2.50
C SER A 218 2.67 -6.79 -3.88
N PHE A 219 2.03 -6.09 -4.79
CA PHE A 219 2.44 -6.03 -6.19
C PHE A 219 2.50 -4.58 -6.62
N MET A 220 3.38 -4.27 -7.56
CA MET A 220 3.40 -2.93 -8.13
C MET A 220 3.80 -2.97 -9.59
N THR A 221 3.54 -1.88 -10.29
CA THR A 221 4.11 -1.68 -11.62
C THR A 221 5.46 -0.98 -11.51
N VAL A 222 6.44 -1.49 -12.26
CA VAL A 222 7.72 -0.81 -12.51
C VAL A 222 7.87 -0.53 -14.00
N GLU A 223 8.55 0.56 -14.31
CA GLU A 223 8.91 0.95 -15.68
C GLU A 223 10.43 0.86 -15.87
N ARG A 224 10.86 0.42 -17.05
CA ARG A 224 12.27 0.43 -17.43
C ARG A 224 12.66 1.79 -18.02
N VAL A 225 13.35 2.61 -17.26
CA VAL A 225 13.84 3.94 -17.65
C VAL A 225 15.37 3.98 -17.59
N GLY A 226 16.01 4.41 -18.68
CA GLY A 226 17.49 4.49 -18.73
C GLY A 226 18.18 3.14 -18.42
N GLY A 227 17.53 2.02 -18.81
CA GLY A 227 18.02 0.67 -18.54
C GLY A 227 17.75 0.13 -17.13
N ARG A 228 17.20 0.94 -16.22
CA ARG A 228 16.90 0.57 -14.83
C ARG A 228 15.40 0.41 -14.61
N TRP A 229 15.00 -0.47 -13.71
CA TRP A 229 13.61 -0.61 -13.29
C TRP A 229 13.32 0.37 -12.16
N LEU A 230 12.33 1.23 -12.37
CA LEU A 230 11.88 2.21 -11.39
C LEU A 230 10.41 1.96 -11.05
N PRO A 231 10.00 2.11 -9.78
CA PRO A 231 8.59 2.24 -9.42
C PRO A 231 7.83 3.19 -10.34
N ASN A 232 6.69 2.76 -10.88
CA ASN A 232 5.69 3.69 -11.39
C ASN A 232 4.98 4.31 -10.17
N ASP A 233 4.57 5.58 -10.23
CA ASP A 233 4.08 6.37 -9.08
C ASP A 233 2.83 5.80 -8.37
N SER A 234 2.28 4.69 -8.86
CA SER A 234 1.28 3.90 -8.16
C SER A 234 1.90 3.21 -6.95
N GLY A 235 1.27 3.34 -5.78
CA GLY A 235 1.60 2.55 -4.59
C GLY A 235 1.49 1.03 -4.82
N THR A 236 1.47 0.24 -3.75
CA THR A 236 1.37 -1.22 -3.90
C THR A 236 -0.09 -1.69 -3.98
N SER A 237 -0.33 -2.77 -4.70
CA SER A 237 -1.61 -3.44 -4.88
C SER A 237 -1.62 -4.79 -4.15
N CYS A 238 -2.80 -5.24 -3.72
CA CYS A 238 -2.94 -6.47 -2.93
C CYS A 238 -2.79 -7.75 -3.76
N THR A 239 -3.12 -7.69 -5.05
CA THR A 239 -3.06 -8.82 -6.00
C THR A 239 -2.37 -8.42 -7.30
N PRO A 240 -1.84 -9.38 -8.08
CA PRO A 240 -1.29 -9.07 -9.40
C PRO A 240 -2.34 -8.47 -10.34
N GLN A 241 -3.58 -8.98 -10.32
CA GLN A 241 -4.69 -8.37 -11.05
C GLN A 241 -4.93 -6.92 -10.65
N SER A 242 -4.88 -6.59 -9.36
CA SER A 242 -5.03 -5.19 -8.91
C SER A 242 -3.94 -4.29 -9.49
N ALA A 243 -2.70 -4.79 -9.59
CA ALA A 243 -1.61 -4.05 -10.21
C ALA A 243 -1.80 -3.89 -11.72
N ARG A 244 -2.36 -4.91 -12.41
CA ARG A 244 -2.75 -4.82 -13.84
C ARG A 244 -3.88 -3.81 -14.05
N ASP A 245 -4.91 -3.82 -13.22
CA ASP A 245 -6.00 -2.85 -13.26
C ASP A 245 -5.49 -1.41 -13.03
N GLY A 246 -4.56 -1.24 -12.09
CA GLY A 246 -3.86 0.03 -11.85
C GLY A 246 -3.05 0.49 -13.06
N LEU A 247 -2.31 -0.41 -13.70
CA LEU A 247 -1.56 -0.10 -14.93
C LEU A 247 -2.50 0.23 -16.10
N ALA A 248 -3.60 -0.49 -16.27
CA ALA A 248 -4.60 -0.20 -17.28
C ALA A 248 -5.22 1.19 -17.07
N SER A 249 -5.56 1.57 -15.83
CA SER A 249 -5.97 2.94 -15.47
C SER A 249 -4.88 3.97 -15.83
N HIS A 250 -3.62 3.66 -15.50
CA HIS A 250 -2.50 4.55 -15.79
C HIS A 250 -2.37 4.80 -17.29
N LEU A 251 -2.47 3.77 -18.13
CA LEU A 251 -2.36 3.88 -19.58
C LEU A 251 -3.52 4.65 -20.20
N ARG A 252 -4.73 4.54 -19.67
CA ARG A 252 -5.92 5.22 -20.21
C ARG A 252 -6.08 6.66 -19.72
N VAL A 253 -5.61 6.97 -18.52
CA VAL A 253 -5.85 8.26 -17.86
C VAL A 253 -4.54 9.01 -17.60
N MET A 254 -3.66 8.44 -16.77
CA MET A 254 -2.48 9.15 -16.26
C MET A 254 -1.44 9.43 -17.35
N ALA A 255 -1.12 8.46 -18.19
CA ALA A 255 -0.13 8.62 -19.25
C ALA A 255 -0.60 9.61 -20.33
N PRO A 256 -1.83 9.54 -20.86
CA PRO A 256 -2.35 10.54 -21.79
C PRO A 256 -2.34 11.96 -21.22
N TRP A 257 -2.69 12.11 -19.95
CA TRP A 257 -2.66 13.40 -19.27
C TRP A 257 -1.23 13.94 -19.11
N ARG A 258 -0.32 13.15 -18.51
CA ARG A 258 1.07 13.58 -18.23
C ARG A 258 1.90 13.81 -19.49
N LEU A 259 1.76 12.94 -20.49
CA LEU A 259 2.47 13.03 -21.76
C LEU A 259 1.78 13.95 -22.77
N ARG A 260 0.62 14.51 -22.40
CA ARG A 260 -0.21 15.37 -23.26
C ARG A 260 -0.58 14.74 -24.60
N LEU A 261 -0.82 13.42 -24.63
CA LEU A 261 -1.14 12.66 -25.86
C LEU A 261 -2.44 13.12 -26.53
N ASP A 262 -2.40 13.36 -27.83
CA ASP A 262 -3.60 13.58 -28.64
C ASP A 262 -4.38 12.27 -28.88
N ASP A 263 -5.52 12.35 -29.55
CA ASP A 263 -6.38 11.18 -29.78
C ASP A 263 -5.67 10.08 -30.59
N ALA A 264 -4.77 10.45 -31.51
CA ALA A 264 -3.97 9.48 -32.26
C ALA A 264 -2.95 8.77 -31.35
N GLY A 265 -2.24 9.51 -30.51
CA GLY A 265 -1.28 8.95 -29.55
C GLY A 265 -1.93 8.08 -28.48
N ARG A 266 -3.20 8.36 -28.13
CA ARG A 266 -3.97 7.56 -27.16
C ARG A 266 -4.31 6.15 -27.66
N VAL A 267 -4.43 5.94 -28.98
CA VAL A 267 -4.80 4.63 -29.55
C VAL A 267 -3.86 3.52 -29.07
N ALA A 268 -2.54 3.73 -29.17
CA ALA A 268 -1.56 2.72 -28.77
C ALA A 268 -1.62 2.40 -27.26
N TYR A 269 -1.92 3.40 -26.43
CA TYR A 269 -2.06 3.23 -24.98
C TYR A 269 -3.36 2.51 -24.60
N ASN A 270 -4.46 2.82 -25.29
CA ASN A 270 -5.74 2.13 -25.11
C ASN A 270 -5.63 0.66 -25.53
N GLU A 271 -5.06 0.37 -26.69
CA GLU A 271 -4.80 -1.01 -27.15
C GLU A 271 -3.91 -1.79 -26.17
N ALA A 272 -2.89 -1.13 -25.61
CA ALA A 272 -2.02 -1.73 -24.61
C ALA A 272 -2.77 -2.06 -23.30
N ALA A 273 -3.69 -1.19 -22.88
CA ALA A 273 -4.56 -1.44 -21.73
C ALA A 273 -5.60 -2.54 -22.01
N ASP A 274 -6.14 -2.62 -23.23
CA ASP A 274 -7.07 -3.67 -23.64
C ASP A 274 -6.39 -5.05 -23.62
N ARG A 275 -5.10 -5.14 -23.99
CA ARG A 275 -4.32 -6.38 -23.85
C ARG A 275 -4.17 -6.82 -22.39
N LEU A 276 -3.94 -5.88 -21.47
CA LEU A 276 -3.87 -6.18 -20.03
C LEU A 276 -5.22 -6.67 -19.49
N ASP A 277 -6.33 -6.12 -20.00
CA ASP A 277 -7.67 -6.53 -19.60
C ASP A 277 -8.03 -7.92 -20.17
N ALA A 278 -7.45 -8.32 -21.31
CA ALA A 278 -7.75 -9.58 -21.99
C ALA A 278 -6.89 -10.75 -21.52
N GLU A 279 -5.62 -10.53 -21.20
CA GLU A 279 -4.65 -11.58 -20.87
C GLU A 279 -3.91 -11.29 -19.54
N PRO A 280 -3.69 -12.29 -18.66
CA PRO A 280 -2.98 -12.11 -17.40
C PRO A 280 -1.45 -11.99 -17.61
N GLY A 281 -1.04 -10.96 -18.34
CA GLY A 281 0.36 -10.66 -18.64
C GLY A 281 1.02 -9.81 -17.56
N ASN A 282 2.24 -10.18 -17.15
CA ASN A 282 3.03 -9.42 -16.17
C ASN A 282 4.00 -8.43 -16.83
N GLN A 283 4.01 -8.32 -18.15
CA GLN A 283 4.91 -7.44 -18.91
C GLN A 283 4.15 -6.81 -20.06
N LEU A 284 4.45 -5.54 -20.33
CA LEU A 284 3.81 -4.77 -21.39
C LEU A 284 4.81 -3.79 -21.99
N SER A 285 4.73 -3.58 -23.31
CA SER A 285 5.44 -2.49 -23.97
C SER A 285 4.48 -1.65 -24.79
N VAL A 286 4.65 -0.32 -24.74
CA VAL A 286 3.88 0.65 -25.53
C VAL A 286 4.76 1.86 -25.77
N ASP A 287 4.84 2.30 -27.02
CA ASP A 287 5.56 3.53 -27.40
C ASP A 287 7.00 3.63 -26.82
N GLY A 288 7.76 2.54 -26.93
CA GLY A 288 9.15 2.46 -26.41
C GLY A 288 9.29 2.36 -24.88
N ARG A 289 8.18 2.39 -24.14
CA ARG A 289 8.15 2.20 -22.68
C ARG A 289 7.91 0.74 -22.35
N HIS A 290 8.55 0.25 -21.29
CA HIS A 290 8.46 -1.14 -20.86
C HIS A 290 8.03 -1.22 -19.40
N PHE A 291 6.90 -1.87 -19.16
CA PHE A 291 6.32 -2.05 -17.84
C PHE A 291 6.38 -3.51 -17.41
N ARG A 292 6.51 -3.74 -16.10
CA ARG A 292 6.41 -5.06 -15.48
C ARG A 292 5.62 -4.97 -14.17
N ILE A 293 4.75 -5.95 -13.94
CA ILE A 293 4.16 -6.22 -12.63
C ILE A 293 5.18 -7.02 -11.82
N VAL A 294 5.54 -6.53 -10.64
CA VAL A 294 6.56 -7.14 -9.77
C VAL A 294 6.00 -7.42 -8.40
N ARG A 295 6.55 -8.47 -7.77
CA ARG A 295 6.28 -8.82 -6.39
C ARG A 295 7.10 -7.91 -5.45
N VAL A 296 6.45 -7.42 -4.40
CA VAL A 296 7.01 -6.53 -3.39
C VAL A 296 6.83 -7.17 -2.02
N GLU A 297 7.93 -7.29 -1.31
CA GLU A 297 7.96 -7.73 0.08
C GLU A 297 7.89 -6.49 0.98
N ARG A 298 7.10 -6.57 2.06
CA ARG A 298 6.91 -5.47 3.00
C ARG A 298 7.29 -5.92 4.41
N LEU A 299 8.20 -5.20 5.05
CA LEU A 299 8.65 -5.50 6.41
C LEU A 299 8.26 -4.36 7.34
N ILE A 300 7.51 -4.69 8.40
CA ILE A 300 7.29 -3.79 9.53
C ILE A 300 8.36 -4.11 10.57
N ARG A 301 9.16 -3.11 10.96
CA ARG A 301 10.11 -3.26 12.07
C ARG A 301 9.38 -3.18 13.41
N ILE A 302 9.88 -3.90 14.41
CA ILE A 302 9.27 -4.03 15.73
C ILE A 302 10.31 -3.84 16.82
N GLY A 303 9.99 -2.95 17.76
CA GLY A 303 10.76 -2.69 18.98
C GLY A 303 10.00 -3.12 20.23
N PRO A 304 10.53 -2.79 21.42
CA PRO A 304 9.88 -3.10 22.70
C PRO A 304 8.48 -2.49 22.86
N ASP A 305 8.24 -1.33 22.24
CA ASP A 305 6.94 -0.62 22.28
C ASP A 305 6.05 -0.95 21.06
N GLY A 306 6.35 -2.04 20.33
CA GLY A 306 5.56 -2.48 19.17
C GLY A 306 6.13 -2.03 17.82
N PRO A 307 5.28 -1.91 16.77
CA PRO A 307 5.72 -1.62 15.42
C PRO A 307 6.28 -0.20 15.30
N GLU A 308 7.26 -0.04 14.41
CA GLU A 308 7.90 1.24 14.12
C GLU A 308 6.88 2.25 13.54
N THR A 309 6.91 3.47 14.07
CA THR A 309 6.14 4.62 13.57
C THR A 309 6.86 5.32 12.41
N SER A 310 6.29 6.42 11.90
CA SER A 310 6.97 7.27 10.93
C SER A 310 8.31 7.81 11.47
N ARG A 311 9.29 7.93 10.58
CA ARG A 311 10.61 8.51 10.89
C ARG A 311 10.58 10.02 10.63
N PRO A 312 11.38 10.82 11.37
CA PRO A 312 11.55 12.23 11.06
C PRO A 312 11.99 12.52 9.62
N SER A 313 12.76 11.62 9.01
CA SER A 313 13.18 11.73 7.60
C SER A 313 12.14 11.31 6.56
N ASP A 314 11.01 10.72 6.98
CA ASP A 314 9.99 10.28 6.04
C ASP A 314 9.29 11.52 5.43
N ALA A 315 9.12 11.51 4.11
CA ALA A 315 8.52 12.64 3.41
C ALA A 315 7.03 12.75 3.77
N ASP A 316 6.66 13.89 4.36
CA ASP A 316 5.29 14.18 4.80
C ASP A 316 4.85 15.56 4.30
N PRO A 317 4.69 15.71 2.96
CA PRO A 317 4.49 17.03 2.36
C PRO A 317 3.08 17.59 2.57
N THR A 318 2.12 16.74 2.92
CA THR A 318 0.72 17.12 3.13
C THR A 318 0.51 17.39 4.62
N PRO A 319 0.13 18.62 5.02
CA PRO A 319 -0.22 18.89 6.42
C PRO A 319 -1.58 18.27 6.77
N PRO A 320 -1.94 18.18 8.07
CA PRO A 320 -3.28 17.77 8.49
C PRO A 320 -4.39 18.55 7.77
N VAL A 321 -5.52 17.89 7.49
CA VAL A 321 -6.57 18.41 6.59
C VAL A 321 -7.07 19.81 6.97
N MET A 322 -7.20 20.10 8.27
CA MET A 322 -7.67 21.43 8.70
C MET A 322 -6.57 22.49 8.61
N VAL A 323 -5.31 22.12 8.84
CA VAL A 323 -4.15 23.00 8.59
C VAL A 323 -4.04 23.28 7.09
N GLN A 324 -4.24 22.27 6.24
CA GLN A 324 -4.29 22.44 4.80
C GLN A 324 -5.41 23.41 4.39
N ASN A 325 -6.61 23.24 4.94
CA ASN A 325 -7.74 24.13 4.69
C ASN A 325 -7.44 25.58 5.09
N GLU A 326 -6.80 25.81 6.26
CA GLU A 326 -6.39 27.15 6.67
C GLU A 326 -5.36 27.76 5.72
N GLN A 327 -4.36 26.97 5.29
CA GLN A 327 -3.36 27.43 4.33
C GLN A 327 -3.99 27.79 2.98
N LEU A 328 -4.92 26.98 2.49
CA LEU A 328 -5.63 27.24 1.24
C LEU A 328 -6.54 28.48 1.36
N ARG A 329 -7.24 28.67 2.48
CA ARG A 329 -8.01 29.90 2.76
C ARG A 329 -7.10 31.13 2.81
N ALA A 330 -5.96 31.04 3.48
CA ALA A 330 -4.98 32.12 3.55
C ALA A 330 -4.38 32.47 2.17
N GLN A 331 -4.34 31.50 1.25
CA GLN A 331 -3.95 31.69 -0.15
C GLN A 331 -5.10 32.17 -1.06
N GLY A 332 -6.32 32.30 -0.52
CA GLY A 332 -7.51 32.66 -1.29
C GLY A 332 -7.99 31.55 -2.25
N LEU A 333 -7.55 30.31 -2.04
CA LEU A 333 -7.89 29.14 -2.86
C LEU A 333 -9.13 28.39 -2.35
N LEU A 334 -9.62 28.72 -1.15
CA LEU A 334 -10.89 28.25 -0.60
C LEU A 334 -11.70 29.46 -0.12
N ASP A 335 -12.95 29.58 -0.56
CA ASP A 335 -13.85 30.66 -0.13
C ASP A 335 -14.36 30.41 1.30
N GLU A 336 -14.47 31.48 2.09
CA GLU A 336 -14.96 31.47 3.48
C GLU A 336 -16.45 31.10 3.56
N ASN A 337 -17.19 31.28 2.45
CA ASN A 337 -18.63 31.03 2.35
C ASN A 337 -19.01 29.73 1.63
N ALA A 338 -18.05 28.89 1.24
CA ALA A 338 -18.31 27.60 0.59
C ALA A 338 -18.80 26.52 1.58
N GLY A 339 -19.79 26.86 2.41
CA GLY A 339 -20.64 25.88 3.07
C GLY A 339 -21.66 25.37 2.06
N ALA A 340 -21.49 24.12 1.60
CA ALA A 340 -22.51 23.33 0.89
C ALA A 340 -23.41 24.12 -0.09
N THR A 341 -22.82 24.94 -0.96
CA THR A 341 -23.55 25.51 -2.10
C THR A 341 -23.15 24.71 -3.33
N GLU A 342 -24.09 23.95 -3.89
CA GLU A 342 -23.93 23.32 -5.20
C GLU A 342 -23.52 24.38 -6.23
N GLY A 343 -22.37 24.17 -6.87
CA GLY A 343 -22.03 24.87 -8.11
C GLY A 343 -21.11 26.08 -7.98
N ASP A 344 -20.07 26.04 -7.17
CA ASP A 344 -19.02 27.06 -7.27
C ASP A 344 -18.05 26.76 -8.43
N ASN A 345 -18.11 27.61 -9.45
CA ASN A 345 -17.30 27.60 -10.66
C ASN A 345 -15.89 28.12 -10.34
N THR A 346 -15.11 27.36 -9.57
CA THR A 346 -13.65 27.55 -9.64
C THR A 346 -13.27 27.24 -11.09
N GLU A 347 -12.68 28.19 -11.81
CA GLU A 347 -12.32 28.02 -13.21
C GLU A 347 -11.28 26.89 -13.31
N ILE A 348 -11.77 25.67 -13.49
CA ILE A 348 -10.94 24.46 -13.54
C ILE A 348 -9.95 24.66 -14.68
N ASP A 349 -8.65 24.68 -14.38
CA ASP A 349 -7.59 24.81 -15.38
C ASP A 349 -7.76 23.78 -16.49
N GLU A 350 -7.35 24.11 -17.72
CA GLU A 350 -7.51 23.27 -18.90
C GLU A 350 -6.90 21.86 -18.68
N ALA A 351 -5.78 21.79 -17.95
CA ALA A 351 -5.14 20.54 -17.58
C ALA A 351 -6.03 19.67 -16.66
N THR A 352 -6.75 20.28 -15.73
CA THR A 352 -7.66 19.59 -14.80
C THR A 352 -8.94 19.16 -15.51
N ARG A 353 -9.52 20.00 -16.39
CA ARG A 353 -10.67 19.60 -17.23
C ARG A 353 -10.32 18.42 -18.14
N ARG A 354 -9.10 18.42 -18.69
CA ARG A 354 -8.61 17.31 -19.52
C ARG A 354 -8.47 16.02 -18.69
N PHE A 355 -7.91 16.12 -17.49
CA PHE A 355 -7.80 14.97 -16.58
C PHE A 355 -9.19 14.41 -16.23
N GLU A 356 -10.12 15.27 -15.83
CA GLU A 356 -11.49 14.90 -15.50
C GLU A 356 -12.19 14.21 -16.66
N LYS A 357 -12.07 14.76 -17.88
CA LYS A 357 -12.60 14.13 -19.10
C LYS A 357 -12.07 12.70 -19.28
N LEU A 358 -10.76 12.50 -19.21
CA LEU A 358 -10.14 11.17 -19.36
C LEU A 358 -10.62 10.20 -18.28
N PHE A 359 -10.77 10.68 -17.05
CA PHE A 359 -11.22 9.88 -15.92
C PHE A 359 -12.70 9.45 -16.09
N LEU A 360 -13.58 10.37 -16.51
CA LEU A 360 -14.98 10.08 -16.78
C LEU A 360 -15.13 9.09 -17.94
N GLU A 361 -14.39 9.27 -19.03
CA GLU A 361 -14.38 8.32 -20.15
C GLU A 361 -14.01 6.88 -19.69
N GLU A 362 -13.00 6.74 -18.83
CA GLU A 362 -12.63 5.42 -18.29
C GLU A 362 -13.68 4.86 -17.32
N GLN A 363 -14.33 5.70 -16.51
CA GLN A 363 -15.43 5.28 -15.64
C GLN A 363 -16.63 4.77 -16.46
N GLU A 364 -17.02 5.48 -17.51
CA GLU A 364 -18.09 5.08 -18.44
C GLU A 364 -17.75 3.76 -19.14
N ARG A 365 -16.52 3.62 -19.65
CA ARG A 365 -16.05 2.36 -20.26
C ARG A 365 -16.15 1.20 -19.29
N ARG A 366 -15.72 1.39 -18.04
CA ARG A 366 -15.83 0.36 -16.99
C ARG A 366 -17.28 0.02 -16.72
N ALA A 367 -18.16 1.01 -16.59
CA ALA A 367 -19.59 0.77 -16.39
C ALA A 367 -20.20 -0.06 -17.54
N ALA A 368 -19.90 0.30 -18.79
CA ALA A 368 -20.36 -0.43 -19.97
C ALA A 368 -19.81 -1.87 -20.03
N ALA A 369 -18.52 -2.08 -19.74
CA ALA A 369 -17.92 -3.41 -19.69
C ALA A 369 -18.55 -4.28 -18.60
N ARG A 370 -18.89 -3.70 -17.45
CA ARG A 370 -19.60 -4.39 -16.36
C ARG A 370 -21.01 -4.80 -16.78
N GLU A 371 -21.73 -3.91 -17.45
CA GLU A 371 -23.07 -4.20 -17.95
C GLU A 371 -23.06 -5.32 -18.99
N ALA A 372 -22.15 -5.26 -19.97
CA ALA A 372 -21.98 -6.29 -21.00
C ALA A 372 -21.66 -7.67 -20.40
N ARG A 373 -20.82 -7.74 -19.35
CA ARG A 373 -20.55 -9.01 -18.65
C ARG A 373 -21.76 -9.53 -17.87
N ARG A 374 -22.56 -8.64 -17.29
CA ARG A 374 -23.79 -9.02 -16.55
C ARG A 374 -24.83 -9.60 -17.49
N THR A 375 -25.05 -9.01 -18.66
CA THR A 375 -25.96 -9.55 -19.68
C THR A 375 -25.47 -10.89 -20.23
N THR A 376 -24.16 -11.05 -20.43
CA THR A 376 -23.57 -12.33 -20.88
C THR A 376 -23.70 -13.45 -19.84
N ARG A 377 -23.52 -13.17 -18.53
CA ARG A 377 -23.75 -14.15 -17.45
C ARG A 377 -25.23 -14.41 -17.14
N GLY A 378 -26.14 -13.52 -17.57
CA GLY A 378 -27.57 -13.55 -17.25
C GLY A 378 -28.44 -14.35 -18.22
N THR A 379 -27.86 -15.10 -19.16
CA THR A 379 -28.60 -16.02 -20.04
C THR A 379 -28.39 -17.45 -19.52
N PRO A 380 -29.31 -18.03 -18.72
CA PRO A 380 -29.26 -19.45 -18.44
C PRO A 380 -29.56 -20.18 -19.76
N GLY A 381 -28.73 -21.14 -20.12
CA GLY A 381 -29.02 -22.06 -21.21
C GLY A 381 -30.38 -22.72 -20.98
N GLN A 382 -31.31 -22.46 -21.90
CA GLN A 382 -32.39 -23.39 -22.17
C GLN A 382 -31.79 -24.47 -23.07
N ASP A 383 -31.36 -25.57 -22.45
CA ASP A 383 -31.29 -26.89 -23.09
C ASP A 383 -32.32 -27.79 -22.41
#